data_AF-A0A3D1WHU0-F1
#
_entry.id   AF-A0A3D1WHU0-F1
#
_cell.length_a   1.000
_cell.length_b   1.000
_cell.length_c   1.000
_cell.angle_alpha   90.00
_cell.angle_beta   90.00
_cell.angle_gamma   90.00
#
_symmetry.space_group_name_H-M   'P 1'
#
loop_
_entity.id
_entity.type
_entity.pdbx_description
1 polymer ?
#
loop_
_entity_poly.entity_id
_entity_poly.type
_entity_poly.pdbx_seq_one_letter_code
_entity_poly.pdbx_strand_id
1 'polypeptide(L)'
;MKKFFSDFKKFISRGNVIDMAVGVIIGGAFSAIVTALTNKIIMPLINWLLSFGGTGLESAYTFLRKAYLENGTIDLNKSIYIDWGAFITAVINFFLIAFTLFIILKIAMKSSEMFRTTTDKLLHAGPSKAERKELKAQGVNMKDRKAVHEATKALRAKKEQEAAEEAARKAAEEAAKPTTEKLLAEILAELKKNNNPALVAQVEATAETQPTETEKTE
;
A
#
# COMPACT_ATOMS: atom_id res chain seq x y z
N MET A 1 -6.02 -28.96 -0.96
CA MET A 1 -6.31 -27.51 -0.90
C MET A 1 -5.57 -26.76 0.22
N LYS A 2 -5.50 -27.24 1.47
CA LYS A 2 -4.81 -26.54 2.58
C LYS A 2 -3.35 -26.12 2.30
N LYS A 3 -2.58 -26.96 1.57
CA LYS A 3 -1.19 -26.67 1.20
C LYS A 3 -1.06 -25.47 0.26
N PHE A 4 -1.94 -25.37 -0.75
CA PHE A 4 -1.97 -24.23 -1.66
C PHE A 4 -2.27 -22.91 -0.95
N PHE A 5 -3.25 -22.88 -0.03
CA PHE A 5 -3.54 -21.66 0.74
C PHE A 5 -2.40 -21.28 1.71
N SER A 6 -1.69 -22.25 2.28
CA SER A 6 -0.51 -21.99 3.11
C SER A 6 0.65 -21.41 2.29
N ASP A 7 0.91 -21.98 1.11
CA ASP A 7 1.96 -21.52 0.20
C ASP A 7 1.60 -20.17 -0.43
N PHE A 8 0.33 -19.94 -0.74
CA PHE A 8 -0.19 -18.64 -1.19
C PHE A 8 -0.08 -17.58 -0.11
N LYS A 9 -0.44 -17.90 1.15
CA LYS A 9 -0.24 -16.99 2.29
C LYS A 9 1.24 -16.64 2.46
N LYS A 10 2.15 -17.63 2.42
CA LYS A 10 3.60 -17.38 2.45
C LYS A 10 4.08 -16.53 1.27
N PHE A 11 3.50 -16.71 0.09
CA PHE A 11 3.83 -15.93 -1.10
C PHE A 11 3.44 -14.47 -0.98
N ILE A 12 2.19 -14.19 -0.58
CA ILE A 12 1.67 -12.82 -0.42
C ILE A 12 2.27 -12.13 0.80
N SER A 13 2.63 -12.85 1.87
CA SER A 13 3.28 -12.25 3.04
C SER A 13 4.69 -11.72 2.75
N ARG A 14 5.22 -11.90 1.54
CA ARG A 14 6.46 -11.26 1.10
C ARG A 14 6.19 -9.78 0.83
N GLY A 15 6.78 -8.89 1.64
CA GLY A 15 6.60 -7.44 1.53
C GLY A 15 6.79 -6.88 0.13
N ASN A 16 7.83 -7.31 -0.58
CA ASN A 16 8.10 -6.89 -1.97
C ASN A 16 6.94 -7.18 -2.95
N VAL A 17 6.15 -8.23 -2.70
CA VAL A 17 5.00 -8.59 -3.56
C VAL A 17 3.80 -7.72 -3.22
N ILE A 18 3.54 -7.47 -1.94
CA ILE A 18 2.44 -6.58 -1.50
C ILE A 18 2.69 -5.16 -1.98
N ASP A 19 3.90 -4.63 -1.80
CA ASP A 19 4.22 -3.25 -2.16
C ASP A 19 4.11 -3.03 -3.67
N MET A 20 4.57 -4.00 -4.48
CA MET A 20 4.39 -3.97 -5.93
C MET A 20 2.90 -4.05 -6.32
N ALA A 21 2.14 -4.96 -5.70
CA ALA A 21 0.72 -5.14 -6.00
C ALA A 21 -0.10 -3.89 -5.66
N VAL A 22 0.15 -3.29 -4.50
CA VAL A 22 -0.49 -2.03 -4.08
C VAL A 22 -0.14 -0.90 -5.06
N GLY A 23 1.13 -0.79 -5.47
CA GLY A 23 1.56 0.18 -6.48
C GLY A 23 0.82 0.05 -7.81
N VAL A 24 0.63 -1.18 -8.32
CA VAL A 24 -0.08 -1.44 -9.59
C VAL A 24 -1.58 -1.13 -9.46
N ILE A 25 -2.23 -1.53 -8.37
CA ILE A 25 -3.67 -1.29 -8.15
C ILE A 25 -3.95 0.20 -8.05
N ILE A 26 -3.17 0.93 -7.24
CA ILE A 26 -3.32 2.37 -7.08
C ILE A 26 -3.01 3.10 -8.40
N GLY A 27 -1.94 2.69 -9.10
CA GLY A 27 -1.58 3.27 -10.39
C GLY A 27 -2.68 3.11 -11.45
N GLY A 28 -3.29 1.93 -11.53
CA GLY A 28 -4.41 1.66 -12.43
C GLY A 28 -5.66 2.47 -12.08
N ALA A 29 -6.06 2.48 -10.80
CA ALA A 29 -7.22 3.24 -10.34
C ALA A 29 -7.05 4.75 -10.55
N PHE A 30 -5.84 5.27 -10.30
CA PHE A 30 -5.54 6.68 -10.51
C PHE A 30 -5.57 7.06 -12.00
N SER A 31 -4.97 6.25 -12.87
CA SER A 31 -5.03 6.47 -14.32
C SER A 31 -6.47 6.47 -14.83
N ALA A 32 -7.34 5.61 -14.27
CA ALA A 32 -8.76 5.59 -14.61
C ALA A 32 -9.47 6.89 -14.20
N ILE A 33 -9.18 7.45 -13.02
CA ILE A 33 -9.73 8.74 -12.56
C ILE A 33 -9.29 9.87 -13.50
N VAL A 34 -8.00 9.95 -13.85
CA VAL A 34 -7.49 10.99 -14.76
C VAL A 34 -8.11 10.86 -16.16
N THR A 35 -8.24 9.62 -16.65
CA THR A 35 -8.89 9.35 -17.93
C THR A 35 -10.37 9.75 -17.90
N ALA A 36 -11.10 9.44 -16.82
CA ALA A 36 -12.49 9.83 -16.66
C ALA A 36 -12.65 11.35 -16.61
N LEU A 37 -11.78 12.06 -15.88
CA LEU A 37 -11.76 13.52 -15.84
C LEU A 37 -11.52 14.11 -17.24
N THR A 38 -10.55 13.56 -17.96
CA THR A 38 -10.21 14.03 -19.31
C THR A 38 -11.36 13.81 -20.28
N ASN A 39 -11.91 12.60 -20.31
CA ASN A 39 -12.95 12.22 -21.27
C ASN A 39 -14.31 12.85 -20.95
N LYS A 40 -14.65 13.03 -19.67
CA LYS A 40 -15.99 13.48 -19.25
C LYS A 40 -16.08 14.97 -18.96
N ILE A 41 -14.96 15.64 -18.65
CA ILE A 41 -14.97 17.06 -18.30
C ILE A 41 -14.13 17.85 -19.29
N ILE A 42 -12.87 17.48 -19.50
CA ILE A 42 -11.97 18.29 -20.33
C ILE A 42 -12.34 18.20 -21.81
N MET A 43 -12.68 17.03 -22.33
CA MET A 43 -13.09 16.87 -23.74
C MET A 43 -14.32 17.68 -24.10
N PRO A 44 -15.45 17.63 -23.35
CA PRO A 44 -16.59 18.49 -23.63
C PRO A 44 -16.22 19.97 -23.61
N LEU A 45 -15.34 20.40 -22.70
CA LEU A 45 -14.87 21.79 -22.62
C LEU A 45 -14.00 22.17 -23.82
N ILE A 46 -13.09 21.29 -24.25
CA ILE A 46 -12.24 21.50 -25.43
C ILE A 46 -13.09 21.49 -26.70
N ASN A 47 -14.01 20.54 -26.84
CA ASN A 47 -14.92 20.46 -27.98
C ASN A 47 -15.81 21.71 -28.03
N TRP A 48 -16.32 22.18 -26.89
CA TRP A 48 -17.11 23.41 -26.83
C TRP A 48 -16.28 24.64 -27.23
N LEU A 49 -15.04 24.75 -26.74
CA LEU A 49 -14.13 25.84 -27.09
C LEU A 49 -13.71 25.82 -28.57
N LEU A 50 -13.47 24.64 -29.13
CA LEU A 50 -13.11 24.48 -30.54
C LEU A 50 -14.33 24.57 -31.48
N SER A 51 -15.55 24.38 -30.97
CA SER A 51 -16.79 24.49 -31.75
C SER A 51 -17.24 25.93 -31.98
N PHE A 52 -16.50 26.94 -31.53
CA PHE A 52 -16.72 28.35 -31.91
C PHE A 52 -16.53 28.63 -33.44
N GLY A 53 -16.22 27.61 -34.26
CA GLY A 53 -16.13 27.72 -35.71
C GLY A 53 -16.35 26.44 -36.53
N GLY A 54 -16.90 25.35 -35.97
CA GLY A 54 -17.16 24.12 -36.73
C GLY A 54 -17.54 22.90 -35.90
N THR A 55 -17.60 21.73 -36.55
CA THR A 55 -17.73 20.43 -35.90
C THR A 55 -16.40 20.11 -35.20
N GLY A 56 -16.36 20.09 -33.87
CA GLY A 56 -15.12 19.89 -33.09
C GLY A 56 -14.33 18.59 -33.40
N LEU A 57 -13.41 18.21 -32.50
CA LEU A 57 -12.51 17.05 -32.69
C LEU A 57 -13.24 15.72 -32.95
N GLU A 58 -14.48 15.57 -32.48
CA GLU A 58 -15.32 14.38 -32.70
C GLU A 58 -15.68 14.10 -34.16
N SER A 59 -15.53 15.08 -35.07
CA SER A 59 -15.81 14.91 -36.50
C SER A 59 -14.56 14.87 -37.38
N ALA A 60 -13.37 14.81 -36.76
CA ALA A 60 -12.10 14.80 -37.47
C ALA A 60 -11.76 13.39 -38.00
N TYR A 61 -12.54 12.91 -38.97
CA TYR A 61 -12.32 11.63 -39.62
C TYR A 61 -11.67 11.80 -40.99
N THR A 62 -10.62 11.03 -41.25
CA THR A 62 -10.11 10.84 -42.61
C THR A 62 -10.46 9.43 -43.09
N PHE A 63 -11.38 9.32 -44.05
CA PHE A 63 -11.77 8.04 -44.62
C PHE A 63 -10.81 7.62 -45.73
N LEU A 64 -10.18 6.45 -45.58
CA LEU A 64 -9.34 5.83 -46.61
C LEU A 64 -10.18 4.97 -47.55
N ARG A 65 -11.21 4.30 -47.00
CA ARG A 65 -12.21 3.55 -47.77
C ARG A 65 -13.57 3.70 -47.10
N LYS A 66 -14.52 4.29 -47.81
CA LYS A 66 -15.90 4.44 -47.34
C LYS A 66 -16.69 3.19 -47.73
N ALA A 67 -17.32 2.56 -46.74
CA ALA A 67 -18.36 1.56 -46.95
C ALA A 67 -19.71 2.20 -46.66
N TYR A 68 -20.70 1.91 -47.49
CA TYR A 68 -22.04 2.44 -47.34
C TYR A 68 -23.00 1.30 -46.98
N LEU A 69 -23.95 1.60 -46.10
CA LEU A 69 -25.12 0.76 -45.86
C LEU A 69 -26.08 0.88 -47.05
N GLU A 70 -27.06 -0.02 -47.14
CA GLU A 70 -28.09 0.00 -48.18
C GLU A 70 -28.91 1.31 -48.20
N ASN A 71 -28.92 2.05 -47.08
CA ASN A 71 -29.56 3.37 -46.96
C ASN A 71 -28.66 4.56 -47.37
N GLY A 72 -27.46 4.31 -47.91
CA GLY A 72 -26.53 5.37 -48.31
C GLY A 72 -25.77 6.05 -47.16
N THR A 73 -25.97 5.63 -45.91
CA THR A 73 -25.20 6.12 -44.76
C THR A 73 -23.83 5.43 -44.71
N ILE A 74 -22.78 6.14 -44.31
CA ILE A 74 -21.45 5.56 -44.12
C ILE A 74 -21.50 4.57 -42.94
N ASP A 75 -21.16 3.31 -43.20
CA ASP A 75 -20.99 2.31 -42.15
C ASP A 75 -19.60 2.48 -41.53
N LEU A 76 -19.51 3.08 -40.34
CA LEU A 76 -18.22 3.21 -39.65
C LEU A 76 -17.59 1.84 -39.34
N ASN A 77 -18.36 0.78 -39.11
CA ASN A 77 -17.78 -0.53 -38.78
C ASN A 77 -17.12 -1.22 -39.99
N LYS A 78 -17.61 -0.94 -41.21
CA LYS A 78 -17.04 -1.49 -42.46
C LYS A 78 -16.15 -0.51 -43.21
N SER A 79 -16.14 0.75 -42.80
CA SER A 79 -15.28 1.79 -43.36
C SER A 79 -13.91 1.75 -42.70
N ILE A 80 -12.88 2.03 -43.49
CA ILE A 80 -11.52 2.22 -42.98
C ILE A 80 -11.30 3.71 -42.85
N TYR A 81 -11.15 4.19 -41.61
CA TYR A 81 -10.94 5.61 -41.31
C TYR A 81 -9.91 5.81 -40.21
N ILE A 82 -9.31 6.99 -40.21
CA ILE A 82 -8.44 7.49 -39.15
C ILE A 82 -9.26 8.48 -38.32
N ASP A 83 -9.34 8.22 -37.02
CA ASP A 83 -9.98 9.10 -36.03
C ASP A 83 -8.92 10.02 -35.41
N TRP A 84 -8.82 11.25 -35.93
CA TRP A 84 -7.90 12.25 -35.39
C TRP A 84 -8.39 12.80 -34.04
N GLY A 85 -9.70 12.76 -33.79
CA GLY A 85 -10.28 13.17 -32.53
C GLY A 85 -9.82 12.28 -31.37
N ALA A 86 -9.91 10.96 -31.56
CA ALA A 86 -9.44 9.97 -30.60
C ALA A 86 -7.91 10.02 -30.41
N PHE A 87 -7.15 10.29 -31.47
CA PHE A 87 -5.69 10.43 -31.36
C PHE A 87 -5.28 11.65 -30.52
N ILE A 88 -5.83 12.84 -30.84
CA ILE A 88 -5.54 14.08 -30.10
C ILE A 88 -5.99 13.95 -28.65
N THR A 89 -7.15 13.32 -28.42
CA THR A 89 -7.64 12.89 -27.11
C THR A 89 -6.61 12.08 -26.33
N ALA A 90 -6.04 11.04 -26.94
CA ALA A 90 -5.05 10.20 -26.29
C ALA A 90 -3.78 10.98 -25.94
N VAL A 91 -3.34 11.88 -26.83
CA VAL A 91 -2.19 12.76 -26.60
C VAL A 91 -2.44 13.70 -25.41
N ILE A 92 -3.61 14.34 -25.35
CA ILE A 92 -3.98 15.23 -24.22
C ILE A 92 -4.03 14.44 -22.92
N ASN A 93 -4.65 13.25 -22.91
CA ASN A 93 -4.70 12.40 -21.72
C ASN A 93 -3.30 12.01 -21.25
N PHE A 94 -2.40 11.66 -22.16
CA PHE A 94 -1.00 11.35 -21.83
C PHE A 94 -0.31 12.53 -21.14
N PHE A 95 -0.44 13.75 -21.68
CA PHE A 95 0.14 14.94 -21.06
C PHE A 95 -0.47 15.26 -19.69
N LEU A 96 -1.78 15.07 -19.52
CA LEU A 96 -2.44 15.27 -18.23
C LEU A 96 -1.97 14.27 -17.18
N ILE A 97 -1.93 12.98 -17.51
CA ILE A 97 -1.42 11.95 -16.59
C ILE A 97 0.04 12.26 -16.22
N ALA A 98 0.89 12.59 -17.19
CA ALA A 98 2.28 12.96 -16.95
C ALA A 98 2.40 14.20 -16.05
N PHE A 99 1.61 15.23 -16.30
CA PHE A 99 1.58 16.45 -15.50
C PHE A 99 1.11 16.20 -14.07
N THR A 100 0.06 15.41 -13.90
CA THR A 100 -0.46 15.07 -12.57
C THR A 100 0.54 14.22 -11.78
N LEU A 101 1.16 13.21 -12.41
CA LEU A 101 2.23 12.43 -11.79
C LEU A 101 3.43 13.31 -11.41
N PHE A 102 3.81 14.26 -12.28
CA PHE A 102 4.87 15.21 -11.97
C PHE A 102 4.57 16.06 -10.73
N ILE A 103 3.33 16.56 -10.58
CA ILE A 103 2.92 17.31 -9.38
C ILE A 103 3.02 16.42 -8.14
N ILE A 104 2.50 15.19 -8.19
CA ILE A 104 2.51 14.26 -7.06
C ILE A 104 3.95 13.94 -6.65
N LEU A 105 4.82 13.61 -7.61
CA LEU A 105 6.23 13.33 -7.35
C LEU A 105 6.95 14.56 -6.80
N LYS A 106 6.70 15.76 -7.33
CA LYS A 106 7.28 17.01 -6.82
C LYS A 106 6.88 17.28 -5.38
N ILE A 107 5.61 17.04 -5.03
CA ILE A 107 5.11 17.18 -3.65
C ILE A 107 5.75 16.13 -2.75
N ALA A 108 5.80 14.87 -3.19
CA ALA A 108 6.41 13.77 -2.44
C ALA A 108 7.91 14.03 -2.19
N MET A 109 8.65 14.46 -3.20
CA MET A 109 10.07 14.83 -3.10
C MET A 109 10.27 16.00 -2.14
N LYS A 110 9.49 17.08 -2.28
CA LYS A 110 9.58 18.25 -1.38
C LYS A 110 9.21 17.91 0.07
N SER A 111 8.21 17.06 0.27
CA SER A 111 7.84 16.53 1.60
C SER A 111 8.98 15.71 2.18
N SER A 112 9.57 14.82 1.37
CA SER A 112 10.71 14.00 1.82
C SER A 112 11.95 14.84 2.18
N GLU A 113 12.24 15.92 1.43
CA GLU A 113 13.31 16.85 1.77
C GLU A 113 13.01 17.63 3.05
N MET A 114 11.75 17.99 3.29
CA MET A 114 11.32 18.65 4.53
C MET A 114 11.46 17.72 5.74
N PHE A 115 11.06 16.46 5.61
CA PHE A 115 11.26 15.43 6.64
C PHE A 115 12.75 15.16 6.87
N ARG A 116 13.54 14.98 5.80
CA ARG A 116 14.99 14.79 5.91
C ARG A 116 15.67 15.98 6.55
N THR A 117 15.34 17.21 6.17
CA THR A 117 15.92 18.43 6.77
C THR A 117 15.54 18.56 8.25
N THR A 118 14.34 18.13 8.64
CA THR A 118 13.89 18.16 10.04
C THR A 118 14.61 17.09 10.84
N THR A 119 14.70 15.86 10.33
CA THR A 119 15.48 14.77 10.94
C THR A 119 16.96 15.12 11.00
N ASP A 120 17.53 15.72 9.96
CA ASP A 120 18.93 16.15 9.90
C ASP A 120 19.18 17.30 10.87
N LYS A 121 18.25 18.24 11.03
CA LYS A 121 18.31 19.27 12.08
C LYS A 121 18.11 18.71 13.49
N LEU A 122 17.37 17.63 13.67
CA LEU A 122 17.21 16.95 14.97
C LEU A 122 18.43 16.06 15.30
N LEU A 123 19.05 15.45 14.29
CA LEU A 123 20.26 14.64 14.40
C LEU A 123 21.51 15.53 14.56
N HIS A 124 21.57 16.67 13.88
CA HIS A 124 22.64 17.68 13.98
C HIS A 124 22.33 18.82 14.95
N ALA A 125 21.19 18.79 15.64
CA ALA A 125 20.97 19.61 16.82
C ALA A 125 22.06 19.22 17.84
N GLY A 126 22.91 20.20 18.17
CA GLY A 126 23.97 20.02 19.15
C GLY A 126 23.43 19.43 20.46
N PRO A 127 24.25 18.72 21.24
CA PRO A 127 23.80 17.81 22.30
C PRO A 127 22.80 18.47 23.24
N SER A 128 21.73 17.72 23.56
CA SER A 128 20.72 18.06 24.55
C SER A 128 21.36 18.42 25.89
N LYS A 129 20.71 19.24 26.71
CA LYS A 129 21.22 19.64 28.04
C LYS A 129 21.58 18.43 28.93
N ALA A 130 20.85 17.32 28.79
CA ALA A 130 21.14 16.07 29.49
C ALA A 130 22.40 15.38 28.93
N GLU A 131 22.52 15.29 27.61
CA GLU A 131 23.70 14.72 26.92
C GLU A 131 24.96 15.54 27.24
N ARG A 132 24.87 16.88 27.31
CA ARG A 132 26.01 17.74 27.70
C ARG A 132 26.54 17.45 29.11
N LYS A 133 25.69 16.98 30.02
CA LYS A 133 26.09 16.61 31.38
C LYS A 133 26.82 15.26 31.38
N GLU A 134 26.33 14.30 30.59
CA GLU A 134 26.96 12.98 30.41
C GLU A 134 28.29 13.07 29.65
N LEU A 135 28.37 13.85 28.57
CA LEU A 135 29.61 14.08 27.82
C LEU A 135 30.68 14.80 28.65
N LYS A 136 30.28 15.71 29.55
CA LYS A 136 31.20 16.33 30.52
C LYS A 136 31.68 15.32 31.58
N ALA A 137 30.80 14.44 32.05
CA ALA A 137 31.17 13.37 32.99
C ALA A 137 32.11 12.34 32.36
N GLN A 138 32.02 12.13 31.03
CA GLN A 138 32.92 11.29 30.25
C GLN A 138 34.24 11.98 29.83
N GLY A 139 34.49 13.21 30.29
CA GLY A 139 35.76 13.92 30.04
C GLY A 139 35.92 14.48 28.62
N VAL A 140 34.84 14.60 27.84
CA VAL A 140 34.91 15.10 26.46
C VAL A 140 35.12 16.62 26.45
N ASN A 141 36.18 17.09 25.79
CA ASN A 141 36.47 18.51 25.64
C ASN A 141 35.45 19.18 24.70
N MET A 142 34.63 20.07 25.26
CA MET A 142 33.54 20.75 24.55
C MET A 142 34.00 21.71 23.44
N LYS A 143 35.30 22.01 23.35
CA LYS A 143 35.87 22.86 22.29
C LYS A 143 36.08 22.08 20.98
N ASP A 144 36.22 20.76 21.03
CA ASP A 144 36.37 19.91 19.85
C ASP A 144 35.01 19.45 19.32
N ARG A 145 34.42 20.25 18.41
CA ARG A 145 33.10 19.97 17.79
C ARG A 145 33.03 18.58 17.15
N LYS A 146 34.13 18.04 16.62
CA LYS A 146 34.17 16.68 16.03
C LYS A 146 34.06 15.59 17.10
N ALA A 147 34.84 15.69 18.18
CA ALA A 147 34.81 14.72 19.29
C ALA A 147 33.46 14.73 20.01
N VAL A 148 32.86 15.91 20.20
CA VAL A 148 31.51 16.05 20.76
C VAL A 148 30.45 15.43 19.85
N HIS A 149 30.56 15.61 18.52
CA HIS A 149 29.60 15.05 17.57
C HIS A 149 29.69 13.52 17.49
N GLU A 150 30.91 12.98 17.49
CA GLU A 150 31.16 11.53 17.48
C GLU A 150 30.70 10.86 18.78
N ALA A 151 31.04 11.45 19.94
CA ALA A 151 30.57 10.96 21.23
C ALA A 151 29.04 11.05 21.37
N THR A 152 28.41 12.13 20.87
CA THR A 152 26.93 12.26 20.88
C THR A 152 26.28 11.22 19.96
N LYS A 153 26.86 10.98 18.78
CA LYS A 153 26.37 9.95 17.84
C LYS A 153 26.49 8.55 18.42
N ALA A 154 27.62 8.24 19.07
CA ALA A 154 27.83 6.95 19.74
C ALA A 154 26.84 6.74 20.90
N LEU A 155 26.57 7.78 21.68
CA LEU A 155 25.64 7.73 22.81
C LEU A 155 24.19 7.57 22.37
N ARG A 156 23.79 8.21 21.26
CA ARG A 156 22.46 8.02 20.64
C ARG A 156 22.31 6.65 20.02
N ALA A 157 23.31 6.16 19.28
CA ALA A 157 23.29 4.80 18.74
C ALA A 157 23.18 3.75 19.85
N LYS A 158 23.88 3.96 20.98
CA LYS A 158 23.79 3.08 22.15
C LYS A 158 22.39 3.11 22.79
N LYS A 159 21.81 4.31 22.98
CA LYS A 159 20.43 4.47 23.48
C LYS A 159 19.37 3.89 22.54
N GLU A 160 19.56 4.01 21.22
CA GLU A 160 18.70 3.41 20.20
C GLU A 160 18.78 1.88 20.21
N GLN A 161 19.98 1.31 20.38
CA GLN A 161 20.18 -0.14 20.52
C GLN A 161 19.53 -0.67 21.80
N GLU A 162 19.74 0.01 22.94
CA GLU A 162 19.12 -0.34 24.22
C GLU A 162 17.58 -0.25 24.15
N ALA A 163 17.04 0.79 23.50
CA ALA A 163 15.59 0.95 23.31
C ALA A 163 15.00 -0.10 22.33
N ALA A 164 15.73 -0.48 21.28
CA ALA A 164 15.31 -1.53 20.35
C ALA A 164 15.32 -2.91 21.00
N GLU A 165 16.31 -3.21 21.86
CA GLU A 165 16.38 -4.44 22.63
C GLU A 165 15.27 -4.50 23.70
N GLU A 166 14.97 -3.39 24.36
CA GLU A 166 13.85 -3.28 25.31
C GLU A 166 12.49 -3.41 24.62
N ALA A 167 12.32 -2.80 23.44
CA ALA A 167 11.12 -2.95 22.62
C ALA A 167 10.95 -4.38 22.11
N ALA A 168 12.04 -5.04 21.71
CA ALA A 168 12.03 -6.45 21.33
C ALA A 168 11.70 -7.36 22.54
N ARG A 169 12.21 -7.06 23.74
CA ARG A 169 11.84 -7.76 24.98
C ARG A 169 10.37 -7.58 25.32
N LYS A 170 9.83 -6.36 25.24
CA LYS A 170 8.39 -6.09 25.49
C LYS A 170 7.50 -6.76 24.45
N ALA A 171 7.90 -6.76 23.18
CA ALA A 171 7.19 -7.47 22.11
C ALA A 171 7.25 -9.01 22.31
N ALA A 172 8.37 -9.53 22.79
CA ALA A 172 8.51 -10.95 23.13
C ALA A 172 7.67 -11.34 24.36
N GLU A 173 7.57 -10.46 25.36
CA GLU A 173 6.74 -10.64 26.56
C GLU A 173 5.23 -10.55 26.23
N GLU A 174 4.85 -9.67 25.29
CA GLU A 174 3.48 -9.56 24.78
C GLU A 174 3.08 -10.76 23.91
N ALA A 175 4.03 -11.33 23.15
CA ALA A 175 3.86 -12.58 22.40
C ALA A 175 3.89 -13.85 23.28
N ALA A 176 4.35 -13.74 24.53
CA ALA A 176 4.46 -14.86 25.49
C ALA A 176 3.22 -15.02 26.39
N LYS A 177 2.22 -14.13 26.31
CA LYS A 177 0.94 -14.34 27.01
C LYS A 177 0.28 -15.60 26.45
N PRO A 178 0.00 -16.64 27.27
CA PRO A 178 -0.52 -17.90 26.78
C PRO A 178 -1.91 -17.65 26.16
N THR A 179 -1.98 -17.76 24.84
CA THR A 179 -3.25 -17.81 24.11
C THR A 179 -4.07 -18.96 24.65
N THR A 180 -5.38 -18.75 24.75
CA THR A 180 -6.38 -19.67 25.31
C THR A 180 -6.23 -21.11 24.83
N GLU A 181 -5.73 -21.32 23.62
CA GLU A 181 -5.45 -22.65 23.06
C GLU A 181 -4.35 -23.42 23.80
N LYS A 182 -3.30 -22.75 24.30
CA LYS A 182 -2.26 -23.39 25.13
C LYS A 182 -2.79 -23.73 26.51
N LEU A 183 -3.60 -22.86 27.12
CA LEU A 183 -4.28 -23.15 28.39
C LEU A 183 -5.25 -24.33 28.26
N LEU A 184 -6.01 -24.40 27.17
CA LEU A 184 -6.90 -25.53 26.90
C LEU A 184 -6.13 -26.83 26.62
N ALA A 185 -5.02 -26.76 25.88
CA ALA A 185 -4.16 -27.92 25.63
C ALA A 185 -3.45 -28.40 26.91
N GLU A 186 -3.05 -27.48 27.79
CA GLU A 186 -2.41 -27.78 29.07
C GLU A 186 -3.42 -28.32 30.08
N ILE A 187 -4.64 -27.77 30.16
CA ILE A 187 -5.75 -28.33 30.94
C ILE A 187 -6.10 -29.74 30.43
N LEU A 188 -6.20 -29.95 29.12
CA LEU A 188 -6.48 -31.28 28.54
C LEU A 188 -5.34 -32.27 28.83
N ALA A 189 -4.09 -31.83 28.77
CA ALA A 189 -2.92 -32.65 29.09
C ALA A 189 -2.86 -32.99 30.59
N GLU A 190 -3.18 -32.05 31.48
CA GLU A 190 -3.27 -32.24 32.93
C GLU A 190 -4.41 -33.22 33.29
N LEU A 191 -5.56 -33.10 32.64
CA LEU A 191 -6.69 -34.02 32.81
C LEU A 191 -6.39 -35.43 32.30
N LYS A 192 -5.60 -35.57 31.23
CA LYS A 192 -5.18 -36.87 30.68
C LYS A 192 -4.10 -37.55 31.54
N LYS A 193 -3.31 -36.76 32.28
CA LYS A 193 -2.28 -37.23 33.21
C LYS A 193 -2.86 -37.72 34.54
N ASN A 194 -3.93 -37.09 35.02
CA ASN A 194 -4.64 -37.51 36.22
C ASN A 194 -5.81 -38.43 35.86
N ASN A 195 -5.49 -39.71 35.64
CA ASN A 195 -6.37 -40.84 35.32
C ASN A 195 -7.77 -40.78 35.98
N ASN A 196 -8.73 -40.10 35.34
CA ASN A 196 -10.15 -40.30 35.60
C ASN A 196 -10.88 -40.57 34.27
N PRO A 197 -11.02 -41.85 33.87
CA PRO A 197 -11.59 -42.23 32.57
C PRO A 197 -13.07 -41.86 32.40
N ALA A 198 -13.75 -41.39 33.45
CA ALA A 198 -15.18 -41.04 33.40
C ALA A 198 -15.47 -39.69 32.73
N LEU A 199 -14.54 -38.73 32.72
CA LEU A 199 -14.78 -37.39 32.16
C LEU A 199 -14.41 -37.28 30.68
N VAL A 200 -13.38 -38.02 30.24
CA VAL A 200 -12.91 -38.04 28.84
C VAL A 200 -13.99 -38.62 27.92
N ALA A 201 -14.69 -39.65 28.39
CA ALA A 201 -15.81 -40.26 27.68
C ALA A 201 -17.02 -39.30 27.52
N GLN A 202 -17.24 -38.39 28.47
CA GLN A 202 -18.36 -37.42 28.37
C GLN A 202 -18.06 -36.30 27.37
N VAL A 203 -16.79 -35.91 27.20
CA VAL A 203 -16.40 -34.88 26.23
C VAL A 203 -16.32 -35.45 24.80
N GLU A 204 -15.80 -36.68 24.63
CA GLU A 204 -15.85 -37.37 23.33
C GLU A 204 -17.28 -37.68 22.89
N ALA A 205 -18.17 -38.10 23.80
CA ALA A 205 -19.58 -38.34 23.49
C ALA A 205 -20.35 -37.06 23.08
N THR A 206 -19.90 -35.88 23.50
CA THR A 206 -20.50 -34.59 23.11
C THR A 206 -20.02 -34.12 21.72
N ALA A 207 -18.90 -34.66 21.22
CA ALA A 207 -18.36 -34.30 19.91
C ALA A 207 -19.00 -35.07 18.73
N GLU A 208 -19.64 -36.22 18.99
CA GLU A 208 -20.25 -37.06 17.93
C GLU A 208 -21.73 -36.78 17.65
N THR A 209 -22.41 -35.91 18.40
CA THR A 209 -23.80 -35.52 18.12
C THR A 209 -23.89 -34.12 17.53
N GLN A 210 -23.52 -33.97 16.26
CA GLN A 210 -24.12 -32.96 15.38
C GLN A 210 -25.06 -33.69 14.41
N PRO A 211 -26.38 -33.63 14.59
CA PRO A 211 -27.29 -34.14 13.59
C PRO A 211 -27.23 -33.25 12.35
N THR A 212 -27.16 -33.94 11.22
CA THR A 212 -27.43 -33.44 9.88
C THR A 212 -28.88 -32.98 9.85
N GLU A 213 -29.16 -31.68 9.83
CA GLU A 213 -30.50 -31.16 9.57
C GLU A 213 -30.54 -30.46 8.20
N THR A 214 -31.04 -31.23 7.25
CA THR A 214 -31.79 -30.77 6.08
C THR A 214 -32.98 -29.92 6.51
N GLU A 215 -33.09 -28.70 5.99
CA GLU A 215 -34.34 -27.94 5.99
C GLU A 215 -34.65 -27.43 4.57
N LYS A 216 -35.48 -28.20 3.85
CA LYS A 216 -36.59 -27.64 3.06
C LYS A 216 -37.73 -27.48 4.08
N THR A 217 -38.57 -26.45 4.09
CA THR A 217 -39.57 -26.12 3.07
C THR A 217 -40.33 -24.86 3.53
N GLU A 218 -40.56 -23.88 2.65
CA GLU A 218 -41.87 -23.26 2.33
C GLU A 218 -41.71 -22.17 1.24
#